data_AF-D0NAS3-F1
#
_entry.id   AF-D0NAS3-F1
#
_cell.length_a   1.000
_cell.length_b   1.000
_cell.length_c   1.000
_cell.angle_alpha   90.00
_cell.angle_beta   90.00
_cell.angle_gamma   90.00
#
_symmetry.space_group_name_H-M   'P 1'
#
loop_
_entity.id
_entity.type
_entity.pdbx_description
1 polymer ?
#
loop_
_entity_poly.entity_id
_entity_poly.type
_entity_poly.pdbx_seq_one_letter_code
_entity_poly.pdbx_strand_id
1 'polypeptide(L)'
;MSTAFSYQDCIAQVDEYLSSASVSDDEPALALHWEQNALSQFVDAANAVDASVDMPEWLSQPRGSITADSLVDDMMTFLATKAGGRFGRVLLAPNSVVQFGQLCGMFAYIENDAFVRAAAAGMSNGATLAKVFCLTKGSASAAVPMEFPPRENQSRRLFS
;
A
#
# COMPACT_ATOMS: atom_id res chain seq x y z
N MET A 1 -0.53 -10.38 -15.15
CA MET A 1 -0.66 -9.82 -13.79
C MET A 1 -1.64 -8.66 -13.85
N SER A 2 -2.52 -8.50 -12.85
CA SER A 2 -3.54 -7.44 -12.84
C SER A 2 -2.92 -6.05 -12.66
N THR A 3 -3.36 -5.08 -13.47
CA THR A 3 -3.02 -3.64 -13.35
C THR A 3 -4.04 -2.86 -12.52
N ALA A 4 -5.01 -3.56 -11.92
CA ALA A 4 -6.06 -2.94 -11.12
C ALA A 4 -5.48 -2.16 -9.93
N PHE A 5 -6.11 -1.03 -9.62
CA PHE A 5 -5.82 -0.24 -8.43
C PHE A 5 -6.69 -0.66 -7.23
N SER A 6 -7.67 -1.54 -7.42
CA SER A 6 -8.44 -2.10 -6.32
C SER A 6 -8.58 -3.61 -6.45
N TYR A 7 -8.44 -4.32 -5.34
CA TYR A 7 -8.74 -5.75 -5.27
C TYR A 7 -10.21 -6.04 -5.65
N GLN A 8 -11.11 -5.07 -5.41
CA GLN A 8 -12.54 -5.20 -5.71
C GLN A 8 -12.81 -5.27 -7.21
N ASP A 9 -11.93 -4.68 -8.03
CA ASP A 9 -12.05 -4.71 -9.49
C ASP A 9 -11.53 -6.03 -10.09
N CYS A 10 -10.90 -6.89 -9.28
CA CYS A 10 -10.31 -8.16 -9.72
C CYS A 10 -10.52 -9.31 -8.73
N ILE A 11 -11.69 -9.35 -8.07
CA ILE A 11 -12.07 -10.38 -7.10
C ILE A 11 -11.84 -11.79 -7.63
N ALA A 12 -12.27 -12.09 -8.85
CA ALA A 12 -12.17 -13.45 -9.41
C ALA A 12 -10.70 -13.91 -9.52
N GLN A 13 -9.81 -13.02 -9.95
CA GLN A 13 -8.38 -13.32 -10.10
C GLN A 13 -7.67 -13.39 -8.74
N VAL A 14 -8.10 -12.58 -7.78
CA VAL A 14 -7.62 -12.66 -6.39
C VAL A 14 -8.06 -13.98 -5.76
N ASP A 15 -9.31 -14.40 -5.93
CA ASP A 15 -9.82 -15.68 -5.41
C ASP A 15 -9.10 -16.88 -6.04
N GLU A 16 -8.82 -16.82 -7.34
CA GLU A 16 -7.99 -17.82 -8.02
C GLU A 16 -6.59 -17.91 -7.40
N TYR A 17 -5.94 -16.77 -7.16
CA TYR A 17 -4.64 -16.74 -6.48
C TYR A 17 -4.72 -17.32 -5.06
N LEU A 18 -5.71 -16.90 -4.29
CA LEU A 18 -5.98 -17.35 -2.91
C LEU A 18 -6.33 -18.84 -2.82
N SER A 19 -6.85 -19.46 -3.88
CA SER A 19 -7.09 -20.91 -3.90
C SER A 19 -5.79 -21.72 -3.81
N SER A 20 -4.67 -21.13 -4.24
CA SER A 20 -3.33 -21.73 -4.21
C SER A 20 -2.47 -21.24 -3.03
N ALA A 21 -2.78 -20.05 -2.50
CA ALA A 21 -2.11 -19.44 -1.37
C ALA A 21 -2.93 -19.70 -0.10
N SER A 22 -2.48 -20.61 0.76
CA SER A 22 -3.11 -20.90 2.06
C SER A 22 -3.32 -19.60 2.87
N VAL A 23 -4.55 -19.11 2.92
CA VAL A 23 -4.95 -17.94 3.72
C VAL A 23 -5.87 -18.39 4.83
N SER A 24 -5.49 -18.04 6.06
CA SER A 24 -6.17 -18.41 7.30
C SER A 24 -5.95 -17.31 8.35
N ASP A 25 -6.43 -17.52 9.57
CA ASP A 25 -6.15 -16.61 10.69
C ASP A 25 -4.65 -16.62 11.09
N ASP A 26 -3.95 -17.73 10.89
CA ASP A 26 -2.51 -17.86 11.13
C ASP A 26 -1.67 -17.36 9.94
N GLU A 27 -2.27 -17.34 8.75
CA GLU A 27 -1.65 -16.94 7.48
C GLU A 27 -2.45 -15.82 6.78
N PRO A 28 -2.63 -14.63 7.40
CA PRO A 28 -3.45 -13.57 6.85
C PRO A 28 -2.88 -12.96 5.57
N ALA A 29 -3.78 -12.43 4.74
CA ALA A 29 -3.47 -11.62 3.57
C ALA A 29 -3.89 -10.15 3.77
N LEU A 30 -3.18 -9.25 3.09
CA LEU A 30 -3.51 -7.83 3.03
C LEU A 30 -3.93 -7.47 1.60
N ALA A 31 -5.18 -7.04 1.44
CA ALA A 31 -5.68 -6.48 0.20
C ALA A 31 -5.69 -4.95 0.23
N LEU A 32 -5.47 -4.33 -0.91
CA LEU A 32 -5.40 -2.88 -1.05
C LEU A 32 -6.41 -2.37 -2.07
N HIS A 33 -7.04 -1.25 -1.72
CA HIS A 33 -7.80 -0.39 -2.62
C HIS A 33 -7.09 0.96 -2.67
N TRP A 34 -6.47 1.28 -3.79
CA TRP A 34 -5.77 2.54 -4.01
C TRP A 34 -6.72 3.65 -4.48
N GLU A 35 -6.69 4.78 -3.80
CA GLU A 35 -7.52 5.94 -4.09
C GLU A 35 -6.88 6.77 -5.21
N GLN A 36 -7.31 6.54 -6.46
CA GLN A 36 -6.67 7.14 -7.64
C GLN A 36 -6.60 8.67 -7.61
N ASN A 37 -7.63 9.33 -7.10
CA ASN A 37 -7.62 10.81 -6.96
C ASN A 37 -6.55 11.27 -5.95
N ALA A 38 -6.41 10.56 -4.84
CA ALA A 38 -5.41 10.88 -3.82
C ALA A 38 -4.00 10.56 -4.32
N LEU A 39 -3.82 9.47 -5.08
CA LEU A 39 -2.57 9.14 -5.76
C LEU A 39 -2.17 10.24 -6.74
N SER A 40 -3.08 10.75 -7.56
CA SER A 40 -2.77 11.85 -8.49
C SER A 40 -2.27 13.08 -7.74
N GLN A 41 -2.96 13.50 -6.68
CA GLN A 41 -2.54 14.63 -5.85
C GLN A 41 -1.17 14.40 -5.22
N PHE A 42 -0.94 13.20 -4.69
CA PHE A 42 0.34 12.86 -4.08
C PHE A 42 1.47 12.87 -5.10
N VAL A 43 1.25 12.35 -6.31
CA VAL A 43 2.25 12.32 -7.38
C VAL A 43 2.61 13.73 -7.83
N ASP A 44 1.62 14.60 -8.03
CA ASP A 44 1.85 16.01 -8.37
C ASP A 44 2.70 16.69 -7.28
N ALA A 45 2.35 16.47 -6.01
CA ALA A 45 3.11 17.00 -4.88
C ALA A 45 4.51 16.40 -4.78
N ALA A 46 4.66 15.09 -4.94
CA ALA A 46 5.93 14.36 -4.88
C ALA A 46 6.93 14.84 -5.94
N ASN A 47 6.45 15.07 -7.17
CA ASN A 47 7.24 15.62 -8.24
C ASN A 47 7.66 17.07 -8.01
N ALA A 48 6.95 17.80 -7.14
CA ALA A 48 7.24 19.20 -6.77
C ALA A 48 7.97 19.35 -5.42
N VAL A 49 8.26 18.26 -4.69
CA VAL A 49 9.01 18.32 -3.43
C VAL A 49 10.36 18.98 -3.67
N ASP A 50 10.79 19.84 -2.74
CA ASP A 50 12.08 20.53 -2.83
C ASP A 50 13.26 19.55 -3.00
N ALA A 51 14.23 19.92 -3.84
CA ALA A 51 15.38 19.09 -4.16
C ALA A 51 16.30 18.81 -2.94
N SER A 52 16.23 19.63 -1.89
CA SER A 52 16.95 19.43 -0.63
C SER A 52 16.40 18.27 0.22
N VAL A 53 15.21 17.75 -0.08
CA VAL A 53 14.66 16.58 0.59
C VAL A 53 15.10 15.33 -0.18
N ASP A 54 15.85 14.46 0.50
CA ASP A 54 16.34 13.22 -0.09
C ASP A 54 15.17 12.30 -0.49
N MET A 55 15.27 11.70 -1.67
CA MET A 55 14.31 10.71 -2.12
C MET A 55 14.60 9.35 -1.47
N PRO A 56 13.57 8.61 -1.05
CA PRO A 56 13.78 7.27 -0.52
C PRO A 56 14.29 6.33 -1.62
N GLU A 57 15.23 5.46 -1.25
CA GLU A 57 15.89 4.52 -2.18
C GLU A 57 14.95 3.50 -2.83
N TRP A 58 13.76 3.29 -2.26
CA TRP A 58 12.77 2.35 -2.80
C TRP A 58 11.96 2.93 -3.97
N LEU A 59 12.04 4.25 -4.24
CA LEU A 59 11.45 4.84 -5.43
C LEU A 59 12.36 4.63 -6.65
N SER A 60 11.82 4.08 -7.72
CA SER A 60 12.55 3.79 -8.95
C SER A 60 12.65 5.00 -9.87
N GLN A 61 11.64 5.88 -9.86
CA GLN A 61 11.60 7.06 -10.71
C GLN A 61 12.18 8.29 -10.00
N PRO A 62 12.95 9.12 -10.72
CA PRO A 62 13.41 10.38 -10.17
C PRO A 62 12.24 11.37 -10.03
N ARG A 63 12.43 12.36 -9.15
CA ARG A 63 11.54 13.51 -9.00
C ARG A 63 11.28 14.17 -10.36
N GLY A 64 10.02 14.52 -10.62
CA GLY A 64 9.55 15.08 -11.88
C GLY A 64 9.11 14.02 -12.90
N SER A 65 9.33 12.73 -12.62
CA SER A 65 8.93 11.62 -13.49
C SER A 65 8.15 10.52 -12.76
N ILE A 66 7.79 10.74 -11.49
CA ILE A 66 6.95 9.80 -10.74
C ILE A 66 5.54 9.81 -11.35
N THR A 67 4.96 8.63 -11.55
CA THR A 67 3.56 8.44 -11.95
C THR A 67 2.79 7.66 -10.88
N ALA A 68 1.46 7.64 -10.96
CA ALA A 68 0.66 6.83 -10.03
C ALA A 68 0.98 5.34 -10.18
N ASP A 69 1.19 4.88 -11.40
CA ASP A 69 1.61 3.52 -11.70
C ASP A 69 2.97 3.18 -11.07
N SER A 70 3.99 4.01 -11.31
CA SER A 70 5.34 3.75 -10.78
C SER A 70 5.35 3.80 -9.26
N LEU A 71 4.63 4.75 -8.67
CA LEU A 71 4.52 4.89 -7.22
C LEU A 71 3.90 3.65 -6.57
N VAL A 72 2.76 3.18 -7.10
CA VAL A 72 2.09 1.99 -6.55
C VAL A 72 2.92 0.74 -6.77
N ASP A 73 3.56 0.61 -7.94
CA ASP A 73 4.45 -0.53 -8.20
C ASP A 73 5.67 -0.54 -7.27
N ASP A 74 6.30 0.62 -7.03
CA ASP A 74 7.43 0.77 -6.11
C ASP A 74 7.01 0.46 -4.68
N MET A 75 5.90 1.04 -4.19
CA MET A 75 5.37 0.75 -2.85
C MET A 75 5.06 -0.73 -2.67
N MET A 76 4.37 -1.35 -3.63
CA MET A 76 4.03 -2.77 -3.56
C MET A 76 5.25 -3.68 -3.67
N THR A 77 6.27 -3.27 -4.42
CA THR A 77 7.55 -4.01 -4.50
C THR A 77 8.29 -3.93 -3.18
N PHE A 78 8.33 -2.73 -2.58
CA PHE A 78 8.97 -2.51 -1.29
C PHE A 78 8.27 -3.28 -0.16
N LEU A 79 6.94 -3.24 -0.10
CA LEU A 79 6.15 -4.02 0.86
C LEU A 79 6.31 -5.52 0.66
N ALA A 80 6.36 -5.99 -0.59
CA ALA A 80 6.53 -7.40 -0.91
C ALA A 80 7.87 -7.98 -0.40
N THR A 81 8.87 -7.16 -0.09
CA THR A 81 10.11 -7.63 0.56
C THR A 81 9.88 -8.23 1.96
N LYS A 82 8.73 -7.95 2.59
CA LYS A 82 8.32 -8.48 3.90
C LYS A 82 7.12 -9.42 3.82
N ALA A 83 6.45 -9.50 2.68
CA ALA A 83 5.33 -10.42 2.48
C ALA A 83 5.81 -11.83 2.10
N GLY A 84 4.96 -12.84 2.30
CA GLY A 84 5.24 -14.19 1.76
C GLY A 84 4.98 -14.30 0.26
N GLY A 85 4.16 -13.40 -0.30
CA GLY A 85 3.89 -13.29 -1.72
C GLY A 85 3.10 -12.04 -2.07
N ARG A 86 2.83 -11.87 -3.36
CA ARG A 86 2.15 -10.68 -3.92
C ARG A 86 1.33 -11.07 -5.14
N PHE A 87 0.15 -10.47 -5.28
CA PHE A 87 -0.61 -10.49 -6.52
C PHE A 87 -0.87 -9.06 -7.01
N GLY A 88 -0.23 -8.70 -8.13
CA GLY A 88 -0.40 -7.40 -8.78
C GLY A 88 -0.17 -6.24 -7.81
N ARG A 89 -1.00 -5.19 -7.88
CA ARG A 89 -0.90 -4.03 -6.98
C ARG A 89 -1.81 -4.12 -5.76
N VAL A 90 -2.52 -5.23 -5.59
CA VAL A 90 -3.74 -5.25 -4.77
C VAL A 90 -3.71 -6.26 -3.64
N LEU A 91 -2.71 -7.16 -3.59
CA LEU A 91 -2.65 -8.21 -2.58
C LEU A 91 -1.21 -8.53 -2.17
N LEU A 92 -1.00 -8.69 -0.87
CA LEU A 92 0.20 -9.26 -0.25
C LEU A 92 -0.23 -10.51 0.52
N ALA A 93 0.13 -11.70 0.03
CA ALA A 93 -0.35 -12.97 0.54
C ALA A 93 0.50 -14.16 0.07
N PRO A 94 0.51 -15.28 0.83
CA PRO A 94 0.07 -15.38 2.23
C PRO A 94 1.14 -14.76 3.15
N ASN A 95 0.79 -14.38 4.37
CA ASN A 95 1.76 -13.87 5.35
C ASN A 95 1.60 -14.61 6.66
N SER A 96 2.70 -15.07 7.26
CA SER A 96 2.70 -15.42 8.68
C SER A 96 2.32 -14.21 9.54
N VAL A 97 1.87 -14.45 10.77
CA VAL A 97 1.60 -13.39 11.76
C VAL A 97 2.78 -12.41 11.92
N VAL A 98 4.02 -12.92 11.86
CA VAL A 98 5.23 -12.09 11.93
C VAL A 98 5.36 -11.18 10.71
N GLN A 99 5.18 -11.72 9.50
CA GLN A 99 5.21 -10.93 8.26
C GLN A 99 4.10 -9.90 8.22
N PHE A 100 2.90 -10.25 8.69
CA PHE A 100 1.78 -9.32 8.83
C PHE A 100 2.12 -8.14 9.75
N GLY A 101 2.70 -8.40 10.92
CA GLY A 101 3.19 -7.36 11.82
C GLY A 101 4.28 -6.49 11.20
N GLN A 102 5.20 -7.09 10.44
CA GLN A 102 6.22 -6.35 9.69
C GLN A 102 5.62 -5.44 8.63
N LEU A 103 4.62 -5.90 7.86
CA LEU A 103 3.91 -5.09 6.87
C LEU A 103 3.21 -3.88 7.51
N CYS A 104 2.59 -4.06 8.68
CA CYS A 104 2.04 -2.95 9.45
C CYS A 104 3.11 -1.91 9.83
N GLY A 105 4.29 -2.38 10.26
CA GLY A 105 5.44 -1.52 10.52
C GLY A 105 5.95 -0.80 9.28
N MET A 106 5.93 -1.46 8.11
CA MET A 106 6.36 -0.86 6.84
C MET A 106 5.42 0.26 6.37
N PHE A 107 4.10 0.13 6.55
CA PHE A 107 3.19 1.26 6.28
C PHE A 107 3.55 2.48 7.13
N ALA A 108 3.82 2.27 8.42
CA ALA A 108 4.26 3.35 9.30
C ALA A 108 5.62 3.92 8.89
N TYR A 109 6.56 3.08 8.45
CA TYR A 109 7.86 3.52 7.96
C TYR A 109 7.72 4.43 6.73
N ILE A 110 6.94 4.01 5.72
CA ILE A 110 6.68 4.80 4.51
C ILE A 110 6.05 6.16 4.88
N GLU A 111 5.04 6.17 5.75
CA GLU A 111 4.37 7.40 6.17
C GLU A 111 5.25 8.37 6.98
N ASN A 112 6.32 7.87 7.61
CA ASN A 112 7.26 8.70 8.39
C ASN A 112 8.48 9.14 7.59
N ASP A 113 8.65 8.66 6.36
CA ASP A 113 9.69 9.14 5.46
C ASP A 113 9.56 10.65 5.20
N ALA A 114 10.68 11.37 5.14
CA ALA A 114 10.69 12.83 5.04
C ALA A 114 10.13 13.31 3.69
N PHE A 115 10.47 12.64 2.60
CA PHE A 115 9.96 12.93 1.27
C PHE A 115 8.47 12.62 1.18
N VAL A 116 8.04 11.46 1.69
CA VAL A 116 6.62 11.07 1.70
C VAL A 116 5.79 12.07 2.51
N ARG A 117 6.28 12.53 3.68
CA ARG A 117 5.60 13.57 4.46
C ARG A 117 5.52 14.90 3.72
N ALA A 118 6.59 15.31 3.04
CA ALA A 118 6.59 16.54 2.25
C ALA A 118 5.57 16.47 1.10
N ALA A 119 5.52 15.34 0.37
CA ALA A 119 4.53 15.11 -0.67
C ALA A 119 3.10 15.06 -0.11
N ALA A 120 2.89 14.35 1.01
CA ALA A 120 1.59 14.21 1.65
C ALA A 120 1.01 15.53 2.17
N ALA A 121 1.86 16.54 2.46
CA ALA A 121 1.42 17.88 2.82
C ALA A 121 0.72 18.61 1.65
N GLY A 122 0.98 18.21 0.40
CA GLY A 122 0.34 18.77 -0.79
C GLY A 122 -1.04 18.19 -1.13
N MET A 123 -1.48 17.13 -0.43
CA MET A 123 -2.78 16.49 -0.67
C MET A 123 -3.92 17.13 0.15
N SER A 124 -5.18 16.96 -0.29
CA SER A 124 -6.36 17.40 0.47
C SER A 124 -6.43 16.82 1.89
N ASN A 125 -6.75 17.60 2.92
CA ASN A 125 -6.84 17.12 4.31
C ASN A 125 -7.66 15.81 4.45
N GLY A 126 -7.07 14.82 5.14
CA GLY A 126 -7.72 13.54 5.40
C GLY A 126 -7.69 12.52 4.25
N ALA A 127 -7.20 12.88 3.05
CA ALA A 127 -7.06 11.90 1.97
C ALA A 127 -5.96 10.87 2.27
N THR A 128 -6.25 9.60 1.98
CA THR A 128 -5.36 8.45 2.11
C THR A 128 -5.02 7.91 0.72
N LEU A 129 -3.84 7.30 0.55
CA LEU A 129 -3.43 6.69 -0.72
C LEU A 129 -4.10 5.34 -0.94
N ALA A 130 -4.32 4.57 0.13
CA ALA A 130 -5.00 3.30 0.04
C ALA A 130 -5.81 2.97 1.29
N LYS A 131 -6.91 2.25 1.07
CA LYS A 131 -7.60 1.49 2.09
C LYS A 131 -7.04 0.07 2.13
N VAL A 132 -6.76 -0.42 3.33
CA VAL A 132 -6.17 -1.73 3.56
C VAL A 132 -7.22 -2.65 4.19
N PHE A 133 -7.27 -3.89 3.72
CA PHE A 133 -8.21 -4.90 4.17
C PHE A 133 -7.46 -6.16 4.57
N CYS A 134 -7.90 -6.78 5.67
CA CYS A 134 -7.40 -8.07 6.13
C CYS A 134 -8.26 -9.20 5.55
N LEU A 135 -7.59 -10.27 5.13
CA LEU A 135 -8.18 -11.48 4.59
C LEU A 135 -7.66 -12.67 5.39
N THR A 136 -8.54 -13.35 6.11
CA THR A 136 -8.22 -14.62 6.79
C THR A 136 -9.00 -15.80 6.21
N LYS A 137 -9.70 -15.57 5.10
CA LYS A 137 -10.41 -16.58 4.32
C LYS A 137 -9.93 -16.50 2.88
N GLY A 138 -9.88 -17.63 2.18
CA GLY A 138 -9.48 -17.73 0.78
C GLY A 138 -10.44 -17.10 -0.24
N SER A 139 -11.11 -15.99 0.11
CA SER A 139 -11.92 -15.20 -0.82
C SER A 139 -11.81 -13.71 -0.51
N ALA A 140 -11.47 -12.93 -1.53
CA ALA A 140 -11.43 -11.47 -1.56
C ALA A 140 -12.74 -10.82 -1.10
N SER A 141 -13.87 -11.48 -1.34
CA SER A 141 -15.19 -10.98 -0.91
C SER A 141 -15.36 -11.00 0.61
N ALA A 142 -14.54 -11.77 1.32
CA ALA A 142 -14.53 -11.83 2.78
C ALA A 142 -13.54 -10.84 3.42
N ALA A 143 -12.91 -9.96 2.63
CA ALA A 143 -11.98 -8.96 3.14
C ALA A 143 -12.67 -8.00 4.12
N VAL A 144 -12.04 -7.76 5.26
CA VAL A 144 -12.53 -6.86 6.31
C VAL A 144 -11.63 -5.63 6.38
N PRO A 145 -12.16 -4.39 6.46
CA PRO A 145 -11.34 -3.20 6.63
C PRO A 145 -10.40 -3.33 7.82
N MET A 146 -9.13 -2.95 7.62
CA MET A 146 -8.13 -2.99 8.67
C MET A 146 -8.23 -1.76 9.56
N GLU A 147 -8.44 -1.93 10.85
CA GLU A 147 -8.43 -0.81 11.78
C GLU A 147 -7.01 -0.54 12.29
N PHE A 148 -6.39 0.53 11.79
CA PHE A 148 -5.12 0.99 12.35
C PHE A 148 -5.36 1.82 13.61
N PRO A 149 -4.68 1.51 14.73
CA PRO A 149 -4.88 2.23 15.99
C PRO A 149 -4.63 3.73 15.81
N PRO A 150 -5.32 4.62 16.56
CA PRO A 150 -5.04 6.05 16.54
C PRO A 150 -3.55 6.29 16.76
N ARG A 151 -2.93 7.12 15.93
CA ARG A 151 -1.52 7.47 16.10
C ARG A 151 -1.40 8.74 16.91
N GLU A 152 -0.51 8.74 17.89
CA GLU A 152 -0.13 9.94 18.63
C GLU A 152 0.80 10.86 17.81
N ASN A 153 1.36 10.36 16.71
CA ASN A 153 2.37 11.04 15.92
C ASN A 153 1.76 12.02 14.90
N GLN A 154 2.47 13.12 14.61
CA GLN A 154 2.00 14.20 13.71
C GLN A 154 2.02 13.82 12.21
N SER A 155 2.54 12.64 11.84
CA SER A 155 2.59 12.19 10.46
C SER A 155 1.20 11.85 9.93
N ARG A 156 0.85 12.42 8.78
CA ARG A 156 -0.42 12.15 8.08
C ARG A 156 -0.57 10.66 7.73
N ARG A 157 -1.75 10.11 7.99
CA ARG A 157 -2.11 8.73 7.60
C ARG A 157 -2.35 8.64 6.09
N LEU A 158 -1.66 7.73 5.42
CA LEU A 158 -1.77 7.42 4.00
C LEU A 158 -2.36 6.03 3.75
N PHE A 159 -2.27 5.13 4.73
CA PHE A 159 -2.90 3.81 4.70
C PHE A 159 -3.97 3.73 5.80
N SER A 160 -5.20 3.38 5.43
CA SER A 160 -6.36 3.40 6.35
C SER A 160 -7.18 2.14 6.33
#